data_AF-A5LGM3-F1
#
_entry.id   AF-A5LGM3-F1
#
_cell.length_a   1.000
_cell.length_b   1.000
_cell.length_c   1.000
_cell.angle_alpha   90.00
_cell.angle_beta   90.00
_cell.angle_gamma   90.00
#
_symmetry.space_group_name_H-M   'P 1'
#
loop_
_entity.id
_entity.type
_entity.pdbx_description
1 polymer ?
#
loop_
_entity_poly.entity_id
_entity_poly.type
_entity_poly.pdbx_seq_one_letter_code
_entity_poly.pdbx_strand_id
1 'polypeptide(L)' 'ITKGFVSEEEAGKRLAQVVRDPSLTKSGVYWSWNAASASFENQLSQEASDAGKAKKVWELSEKLVGLA' A
#
# COMPACT_ATOMS: atom_id res chain seq x y z
N ILE A 1 22.38 -0.57 -10.57
CA ILE A 1 22.09 -0.14 -9.18
C ILE A 1 20.59 -0.31 -8.95
N THR A 2 20.19 -1.18 -8.02
CA THR A 2 18.80 -1.68 -7.89
C THR A 2 17.84 -0.76 -7.13
N LYS A 3 18.27 0.44 -6.71
CA LYS A 3 17.47 1.57 -6.18
C LYS A 3 16.39 1.23 -5.11
N GLY A 4 16.42 0.07 -4.46
CA GLY A 4 15.39 -0.34 -3.49
C GLY A 4 14.92 -1.79 -3.61
N PHE A 5 15.51 -2.61 -4.48
CA PHE A 5 15.27 -4.06 -4.49
C PHE A 5 15.54 -4.70 -3.13
N VAL A 6 14.67 -5.63 -2.76
CA VAL A 6 14.84 -6.54 -1.63
C VAL A 6 14.53 -7.96 -2.05
N SER A 7 15.07 -8.94 -1.32
CA SER A 7 14.71 -10.35 -1.54
C SER A 7 13.24 -10.61 -1.22
N GLU A 8 12.71 -11.71 -1.75
CA GLU A 8 11.35 -12.16 -1.45
C GLU A 8 11.15 -12.41 0.05
N GLU A 9 12.15 -12.95 0.74
CA GLU A 9 12.11 -13.17 2.19
C GLU A 9 11.97 -11.85 2.97
N GLU A 10 12.73 -10.82 2.59
CA GLU A 10 12.66 -9.49 3.21
C GLU A 10 11.32 -8.82 2.91
N ALA A 11 10.81 -8.94 1.68
CA ALA A 11 9.45 -8.48 1.35
C ALA A 11 8.38 -9.18 2.21
N GLY A 12 8.53 -10.49 2.45
CA GLY A 12 7.66 -11.26 3.34
C GLY A 12 7.70 -10.77 4.79
N LYS A 13 8.88 -10.44 5.32
CA LYS A 13 9.03 -9.86 6.67
C LYS A 13 8.33 -8.52 6.79
N ARG A 14 8.43 -7.66 5.77
CA ARG A 14 7.74 -6.35 5.72
C ARG A 14 6.22 -6.50 5.68
N LEU A 15 5.71 -7.46 4.91
CA LEU A 15 4.29 -7.78 4.91
C LEU A 15 3.82 -8.23 6.30
N ALA A 16 4.55 -9.16 6.94
CA ALA A 16 4.24 -9.62 8.29
C ALA A 16 4.28 -8.48 9.32
N GLN A 17 5.17 -7.50 9.13
CA GLN A 17 5.23 -6.28 9.94
C GLN A 17 3.93 -5.48 9.82
N VAL A 18 3.48 -5.14 8.60
CA VAL A 18 2.22 -4.37 8.41
C VAL A 18 1.02 -5.08 9.03
N VAL A 19 0.97 -6.40 8.93
CA VAL A 19 -0.17 -7.19 9.43
C VAL A 19 -0.23 -7.24 10.97
N ARG A 20 0.93 -7.24 11.65
CA ARG A 20 0.99 -7.59 13.09
C ARG A 20 1.57 -6.51 13.99
N ASP A 21 2.41 -5.61 13.47
CA ASP A 21 3.11 -4.63 14.28
C ASP A 21 2.13 -3.53 14.77
N PRO A 22 1.94 -3.38 16.10
CA PRO A 22 1.05 -2.36 16.65
C PRO A 22 1.41 -0.92 16.27
N SER A 23 2.64 -0.67 15.81
CA SER A 23 3.07 0.65 15.34
C SER A 23 2.58 0.99 13.92
N LEU A 24 2.07 0.00 13.16
CA LEU A 24 1.62 0.14 11.76
C LEU A 24 0.09 0.04 11.59
N THR A 25 -0.69 0.27 12.65
CA THR A 25 -2.15 0.05 12.67
C THR A 25 -2.98 1.20 12.09
N LYS A 26 -2.33 2.27 11.61
CA LYS A 26 -3.04 3.46 11.10
C LYS A 26 -3.72 3.16 9.77
N SER A 27 -5.03 3.34 9.73
CA SER A 27 -5.84 3.17 8.51
C SER A 27 -5.61 4.29 7.50
N GLY A 28 -5.78 3.99 6.21
CA GLY A 28 -5.66 4.95 5.11
C GLY A 28 -4.23 5.37 4.76
N VAL A 29 -3.22 4.58 5.16
CA VAL A 29 -1.80 4.89 4.96
C VAL A 29 -1.18 3.98 3.93
N TYR A 30 -0.29 4.56 3.12
CA TYR A 30 0.61 3.79 2.25
C TYR A 30 1.97 3.60 2.94
N TRP A 31 2.21 2.44 3.54
CA TRP A 31 3.48 2.13 4.20
C TRP A 31 4.59 1.85 3.19
N SER A 32 5.77 2.43 3.41
CA SER A 32 6.97 2.23 2.58
C SER A 32 8.21 2.01 3.45
N TRP A 33 9.28 1.45 2.86
CA TRP A 33 10.55 1.17 3.53
C TRP A 33 11.71 1.80 2.77
N ASN A 34 12.68 2.30 3.52
CA ASN A 34 13.96 2.77 2.97
C ASN A 34 15.08 1.75 3.23
N ALA A 35 16.29 2.06 2.76
CA ALA A 35 17.46 1.18 2.90
C ALA A 35 17.87 0.90 4.36
N ALA A 36 17.42 1.72 5.33
CA ALA A 36 17.66 1.51 6.76
C ALA A 36 16.61 0.59 7.41
N SER A 37 15.73 -0.05 6.63
CA SER A 37 14.65 -0.95 7.08
C SER A 37 13.62 -0.29 8.00
N ALA A 38 13.58 1.05 8.06
CA ALA A 38 12.54 1.77 8.78
C ALA A 38 11.31 1.94 7.87
N SER A 39 10.13 1.58 8.39
CA SER A 39 8.85 1.85 7.77
C SER A 39 8.45 3.32 7.97
N PHE A 40 7.78 3.92 6.98
CA PHE A 40 7.25 5.28 7.06
C PHE A 40 5.97 5.44 6.25
N GLU A 41 5.18 6.47 6.57
CA GLU A 41 3.99 6.86 5.80
C GLU A 41 4.43 7.56 4.51
N ASN A 42 4.15 6.95 3.35
CA ASN A 42 4.56 7.51 2.07
C ASN A 42 3.54 8.52 1.54
N GLN A 43 4.03 9.54 0.85
CA GLN A 43 3.19 10.47 0.11
C GLN A 43 2.74 9.84 -1.21
N LEU A 44 1.42 9.77 -1.42
CA LEU A 44 0.82 9.28 -2.65
C LEU A 44 0.90 10.32 -3.77
N SER A 45 0.84 9.85 -5.02
CA SER A 45 0.67 10.72 -6.17
C SER A 45 -0.72 11.36 -6.17
N GLN A 46 -0.89 12.45 -6.93
CA GLN A 46 -2.20 13.09 -7.10
C GLN A 46 -3.24 12.12 -7.65
N GLU A 47 -2.84 11.29 -8.62
CA GLU A 47 -3.70 10.27 -9.22
C GLU A 47 -4.17 9.23 -8.21
N ALA A 48 -3.25 8.69 -7.40
CA ALA A 48 -3.58 7.69 -6.38
C ALA A 48 -4.38 8.28 -5.21
N SER A 49 -4.40 9.61 -5.06
CA SER A 49 -5.11 10.33 -4.00
C SER A 49 -6.46 10.90 -4.45
N ASP A 50 -6.86 10.71 -5.71
CA ASP A 50 -8.13 11.22 -6.23
C ASP A 50 -9.32 10.36 -5.75
N ALA A 51 -10.04 10.87 -4.75
CA ALA A 51 -11.20 10.21 -4.17
C ALA A 51 -12.37 10.05 -5.16
N GLY A 52 -12.56 11.00 -6.08
CA GLY A 52 -13.63 10.93 -7.09
C GLY A 52 -13.37 9.81 -8.09
N LYS A 53 -12.11 9.67 -8.51
CA LYS A 53 -11.67 8.57 -9.37
C LYS A 53 -11.73 7.23 -8.65
N ALA A 54 -11.30 7.15 -7.39
CA ALA A 54 -11.39 5.93 -6.60
C ALA A 54 -12.83 5.43 -6.48
N LYS A 55 -13.79 6.33 -6.22
CA LYS A 55 -15.23 5.99 -6.19
C LYS A 55 -15.72 5.45 -7.53
N LYS A 56 -15.35 6.09 -8.64
CA LYS A 56 -15.74 5.61 -9.97
C LYS A 56 -15.18 4.23 -10.30
N VAL A 57 -13.92 3.96 -9.91
CA VAL A 57 -13.28 2.65 -10.09
C VAL A 57 -14.02 1.59 -9.28
N TRP A 58 -14.40 1.89 -8.04
CA TRP A 58 -15.21 0.99 -7.21
C TRP A 58 -16.53 0.61 -7.90
N GLU A 59 -17.35 1.60 -8.27
CA GLU A 59 -18.67 1.38 -8.87
C GLU A 59 -18.61 0.59 -10.19
N LEU A 60 -17.59 0.83 -11.01
CA LEU A 60 -17.38 0.08 -12.24
C LEU A 60 -16.92 -1.35 -11.96
N SER A 61 -16.02 -1.54 -11.00
CA SER A 61 -15.47 -2.86 -10.66
C SER A 61 -16.54 -3.77 -10.08
N GLU A 62 -17.37 -3.28 -9.16
CA GLU A 62 -18.48 -4.04 -8.57
C GLU A 62 -19.42 -4.60 -9.64
N LYS A 63 -19.77 -3.79 -10.66
CA LYS A 63 -20.59 -4.24 -11.79
C LYS A 63 -19.89 -5.31 -12.63
N LEU A 64 -18.59 -5.15 -12.87
CA LEU A 64 -17.81 -6.10 -13.68
C LEU A 64 -17.66 -7.47 -13.00
N VAL A 65 -17.64 -7.50 -11.66
CA VAL A 65 -17.56 -8.76 -10.89
C VAL A 65 -18.92 -9.29 -10.44
N GLY A 66 -20.04 -8.66 -10.87
CA GLY A 66 -21.40 -9.11 -10.57
C GLY A 66 -21.80 -8.97 -9.11
N LEU A 67 -21.20 -8.03 -8.38
CA LEU A 67 -21.57 -7.71 -7.00
C LEU A 67 -22.60 -6.56 -6.91
N ALA A 68 -22.98 -5.99 -8.06
CA ALA A 68 -23.94 -4.90 -8.22
C ALA A 68 -24.89 -5.14 -9.40
#